data_AF-A0A5R8WPS7-F1
#
_entry.id   AF-A0A5R8WPS7-F1
#
_cell.length_a   1.000
_cell.length_b   1.000
_cell.length_c   1.000
_cell.angle_alpha   90.00
_cell.angle_beta   90.00
_cell.angle_gamma   90.00
#
_symmetry.space_group_name_H-M   'P 1'
#
loop_
_entity.id
_entity.type
_entity.pdbx_description
1 polymer ?
#
loop_
_entity_poly.entity_id
_entity_poly.type
_entity_poly.pdbx_seq_one_letter_code
_entity_poly.pdbx_strand_id
1 'polypeptide(L)'
;MKAWLAAFMVFGGAPAAVAQSLPAVYLNEQNQATVPDSATHYRVVEQHPDGSLYPMREFAMNGTLLLRGFLTSIDPPLRSGTFIGFHPNGAKASQVHFQDDQPEGVYVAWYEDGKVQERGEYHHGERTGRWLSVHRNGQRRSTGNYVSDRPTGEWRYYYSSGQPAAVEVSRPSQPNALTLYNEDGSRFDGLPQRRQAPEFPGGEVALLEYLARHTNYPREARRKGITGKVYVSYTVGEDGRVGQVRVLRGLSPDTDIEAKRVVASLPRFRPGREYNVPTSFTYTVPIYFAPQFSLFGGPKPPPSPPVEARANW
;
A
#
# COMPACT_ATOMS: atom_id res chain seq x y z
N MET A 1 54.72 50.27 45.83
CA MET A 1 54.39 49.09 45.00
C MET A 1 52.99 49.29 44.43
N LYS A 2 52.85 49.31 43.09
CA LYS A 2 51.60 49.53 42.38
C LYS A 2 50.87 48.20 42.19
N ALA A 3 49.61 48.09 42.62
CA ALA A 3 48.74 46.95 42.35
C ALA A 3 47.90 47.24 41.09
N TRP A 4 47.89 46.30 40.15
CA TRP A 4 47.12 46.35 38.91
C TRP A 4 45.72 45.76 39.10
N LEU A 5 44.71 46.40 38.49
CA LEU A 5 43.36 45.89 38.30
C LEU A 5 43.37 44.72 37.31
N ALA A 6 42.67 43.62 37.64
CA ALA A 6 42.26 42.61 36.67
C ALA A 6 40.76 42.78 36.37
N ALA A 7 40.43 43.07 35.11
CA ALA A 7 39.08 43.16 34.59
C ALA A 7 38.53 41.73 34.35
N PHE A 8 37.33 41.45 34.88
CA PHE A 8 36.57 40.27 34.50
C PHE A 8 35.82 40.54 33.19
N MET A 9 36.26 39.92 32.10
CA MET A 9 35.44 39.78 30.89
C MET A 9 34.37 38.71 31.15
N VAL A 10 33.10 39.13 31.22
CA VAL A 10 31.96 38.22 31.11
C VAL A 10 31.76 37.94 29.63
N PHE A 11 32.15 36.74 29.18
CA PHE A 11 31.72 36.22 27.88
C PHE A 11 30.24 35.86 27.96
N GLY A 12 29.37 36.74 27.44
CA GLY A 12 27.99 36.41 27.13
C GLY A 12 27.96 35.48 25.92
N GLY A 13 27.92 34.18 26.14
CA GLY A 13 27.57 33.22 25.09
C GLY A 13 26.08 33.40 24.74
N ALA A 14 25.78 33.76 23.50
CA ALA A 14 24.41 33.71 23.00
C ALA A 14 23.89 32.27 23.12
N PRO A 15 22.65 32.05 23.60
CA PRO A 15 22.07 30.71 23.62
C PRO A 15 22.02 30.18 22.18
N ALA A 16 22.53 28.96 21.98
CA ALA A 16 22.40 28.27 20.70
C ALA A 16 20.91 28.21 20.34
N ALA A 17 20.57 28.70 19.16
CA ALA A 17 19.19 28.78 18.71
C ALA A 17 18.68 27.33 18.50
N VAL A 18 17.81 26.86 19.41
CA VAL A 18 17.29 25.49 19.39
C VAL A 18 16.22 25.39 18.30
N ALA A 19 16.29 24.35 17.48
CA ALA A 19 15.26 24.05 16.48
C ALA A 19 13.89 23.88 17.17
N GLN A 20 12.86 24.55 16.67
CA GLN A 20 11.51 24.46 17.23
C GLN A 20 10.65 23.53 16.37
N SER A 21 10.06 22.50 16.98
CA SER A 21 9.07 21.67 16.30
C SER A 21 7.74 22.41 16.19
N LEU A 22 7.19 22.46 14.97
CA LEU A 22 5.84 22.96 14.72
C LEU A 22 4.79 21.92 15.14
N PRO A 23 3.52 22.34 15.40
CA PRO A 23 2.44 21.40 15.66
C PRO A 23 2.29 20.36 14.55
N ALA A 24 1.97 19.13 14.94
CA ALA A 24 1.76 18.06 13.97
C ALA A 24 0.54 18.36 13.08
N VAL A 25 0.68 18.08 11.78
CA VAL A 25 -0.40 18.15 10.80
C VAL A 25 -0.90 16.74 10.51
N TYR A 26 -2.18 16.49 10.73
CA TYR A 26 -2.81 15.18 10.49
C TYR A 26 -3.33 15.10 9.05
N LEU A 27 -3.10 13.96 8.38
CA LEU A 27 -3.29 13.80 6.94
C LEU A 27 -4.11 12.53 6.61
N ASN A 28 -5.04 12.63 5.66
CA ASN A 28 -5.80 11.50 5.14
C ASN A 28 -5.01 10.70 4.06
N GLU A 29 -5.62 9.66 3.48
CA GLU A 29 -4.99 8.82 2.43
C GLU A 29 -4.65 9.60 1.15
N GLN A 30 -5.26 10.76 0.95
CA GLN A 30 -5.02 11.66 -0.18
C GLN A 30 -4.00 12.76 0.15
N ASN A 31 -3.31 12.68 1.30
CA ASN A 31 -2.37 13.70 1.81
C ASN A 31 -3.01 15.08 2.04
N GLN A 32 -4.30 15.13 2.35
CA GLN A 32 -5.01 16.35 2.70
C GLN A 32 -5.10 16.50 4.21
N ALA A 33 -4.95 17.72 4.70
CA ALA A 33 -5.10 18.04 6.12
C ALA A 33 -6.49 17.63 6.62
N THR A 34 -6.53 16.96 7.77
CA THR A 34 -7.76 16.44 8.37
C THR A 34 -7.67 16.41 9.89
N VAL A 35 -8.76 15.98 10.54
CA VAL A 35 -8.81 15.78 12.00
C VAL A 35 -8.18 14.43 12.38
N PRO A 36 -7.62 14.28 13.60
CA PRO A 36 -6.93 13.05 14.02
C PRO A 36 -7.72 11.76 13.80
N ASP A 37 -9.03 11.76 14.05
CA ASP A 37 -9.90 10.58 13.92
C ASP A 37 -10.06 10.09 12.47
N SER A 38 -9.84 10.97 11.49
CA SER A 38 -9.91 10.68 10.06
C SER A 38 -8.51 10.58 9.42
N ALA A 39 -7.47 10.69 10.24
CA ALA A 39 -6.09 10.71 9.77
C ALA A 39 -5.54 9.30 9.59
N THR A 40 -4.69 9.15 8.57
CA THR A 40 -3.93 7.91 8.33
C THR A 40 -2.49 8.03 8.76
N HIS A 41 -1.97 9.25 8.79
CA HIS A 41 -0.63 9.59 9.23
C HIS A 41 -0.59 11.04 9.69
N TYR A 42 0.52 11.45 10.31
CA TYR A 42 0.77 12.82 10.69
C TYR A 42 2.18 13.26 10.32
N ARG A 43 2.35 14.55 10.07
CA ARG A 43 3.59 15.21 9.67
C ARG A 43 4.08 16.11 10.79
N VAL A 44 5.37 16.06 11.08
CA VAL A 44 6.08 16.97 11.97
C VAL A 44 7.14 17.70 11.16
N VAL A 45 7.20 19.02 11.32
CA VAL A 45 8.18 19.88 10.68
C VAL A 45 8.96 20.64 11.74
N GLU A 46 10.27 20.73 11.57
CA GLU A 46 11.15 21.53 12.43
C GLU A 46 11.51 22.84 11.72
N GLN A 47 11.45 23.95 12.46
CA GLN A 47 11.91 25.24 12.00
C GLN A 47 13.29 25.52 12.60
N HIS A 48 14.27 25.72 11.72
CA HIS A 48 15.58 26.17 12.12
C HIS A 48 15.68 27.70 12.05
N PRO A 49 16.27 28.35 13.08
CA PRO A 49 16.41 29.81 13.12
C PRO A 49 17.34 30.39 12.05
N ASP A 50 18.14 29.54 11.40
CA ASP A 50 19.15 29.93 10.41
C ASP A 50 18.63 30.01 8.97
N GLY A 51 17.34 29.75 8.74
CA GLY A 51 16.74 29.77 7.41
C GLY A 51 17.16 28.59 6.52
N SER A 52 17.73 27.53 7.11
CA SER A 52 18.00 26.27 6.41
C SER A 52 16.71 25.53 6.04
N LEU A 53 16.83 24.48 5.22
CA LEU A 53 15.69 23.65 4.83
C LEU A 53 14.96 23.11 6.07
N TYR A 54 13.63 23.06 6.02
CA TYR A 54 12.81 22.55 7.11
C TYR A 54 12.85 21.01 7.13
N PRO A 55 13.45 20.35 8.14
CA PRO A 55 13.36 18.90 8.24
C PRO A 55 11.92 18.51 8.48
N MET A 56 11.47 17.50 7.75
CA MET A 56 10.15 16.93 7.95
C MET A 56 10.23 15.43 8.19
N ARG A 57 9.30 14.94 9.00
CA ARG A 57 9.06 13.51 9.21
C ARG A 57 7.56 13.24 9.16
N GLU A 58 7.20 12.10 8.59
CA GLU A 58 5.83 11.59 8.63
C GLU A 58 5.79 10.27 9.36
N PHE A 59 4.73 10.08 10.13
CA PHE A 59 4.55 8.92 10.99
C PHE A 59 3.15 8.36 10.80
N ALA A 60 3.02 7.04 10.85
CA ALA A 60 1.73 6.40 11.00
C ALA A 60 1.11 6.78 12.35
N MET A 61 -0.20 6.59 12.51
CA MET A 61 -0.91 6.95 13.76
C MET A 61 -0.40 6.21 15.00
N ASN A 62 0.30 5.09 14.85
CA ASN A 62 0.95 4.36 15.94
C ASN A 62 2.39 4.84 16.25
N GLY A 63 2.85 5.92 15.63
CA GLY A 63 4.19 6.48 15.80
C GLY A 63 5.30 5.86 14.94
N THR A 64 4.97 4.90 14.07
CA THR A 64 5.95 4.31 13.14
C THR A 64 6.41 5.36 12.12
N LEU A 65 7.72 5.60 11.99
CA LEU A 65 8.27 6.50 10.99
C LEU A 65 8.00 5.96 9.58
N LEU A 66 7.40 6.79 8.71
CA LEU A 66 7.06 6.46 7.32
C LEU A 66 7.99 7.15 6.33
N LEU A 67 8.32 8.41 6.58
CA LEU A 67 9.06 9.27 5.66
C LEU A 67 9.90 10.27 6.43
N ARG A 68 11.09 10.59 5.90
CA ARG A 68 11.82 11.80 6.29
C ARG A 68 12.41 12.49 5.07
N GLY A 69 12.58 13.80 5.17
CA GLY A 69 13.20 14.61 4.13
C GLY A 69 13.27 16.06 4.57
N PHE A 70 13.35 16.96 3.59
CA PHE A 70 13.43 18.39 3.86
C PHE A 70 12.49 19.17 2.94
N LEU A 71 12.05 20.33 3.43
CA LEU A 71 11.20 21.24 2.68
C LEU A 71 11.90 22.59 2.49
N THR A 72 11.66 23.24 1.34
CA THR A 72 11.97 24.67 1.13
C THR A 72 10.81 25.58 1.53
N SER A 73 9.59 25.07 1.51
CA SER A 73 8.36 25.76 1.92
C SER A 73 7.45 24.78 2.66
N ILE A 74 6.70 25.26 3.67
CA ILE A 74 5.75 24.45 4.45
C ILE A 74 4.33 24.55 3.88
N ASP A 75 3.95 25.72 3.34
CA ASP A 75 2.62 25.98 2.79
C ASP A 75 2.70 26.81 1.48
N PRO A 76 2.53 26.17 0.30
CA PRO A 76 2.42 24.74 0.12
C PRO A 76 3.74 24.02 0.47
N PRO A 77 3.68 22.73 0.86
CA PRO A 77 4.88 21.96 1.15
C PRO A 77 5.68 21.73 -0.14
N LEU A 78 6.94 22.18 -0.19
CA LEU A 78 7.83 21.97 -1.33
C LEU A 78 9.02 21.10 -0.93
N ARG A 79 9.10 19.88 -1.47
CA ARG A 79 10.15 18.91 -1.15
C ARG A 79 11.47 19.30 -1.80
N SER A 80 12.56 19.21 -1.03
CA SER A 80 13.92 19.44 -1.53
C SER A 80 14.92 18.53 -0.81
N GLY A 81 15.96 18.10 -1.51
CA GLY A 81 16.97 17.22 -0.95
C GLY A 81 16.55 15.75 -0.91
N THR A 82 17.23 14.97 -0.08
CA THR A 82 17.02 13.51 -0.04
C THR A 82 15.81 13.15 0.81
N PHE A 83 14.87 12.44 0.21
CA PHE A 83 13.74 11.82 0.90
C PHE A 83 13.99 10.32 1.08
N ILE A 84 13.68 9.82 2.27
CA ILE A 84 13.84 8.42 2.64
C ILE A 84 12.53 7.91 3.22
N GLY A 85 11.92 6.93 2.54
CA GLY A 85 10.79 6.17 3.05
C GLY A 85 11.23 4.98 3.89
N PHE A 86 10.38 4.53 4.81
CA PHE A 86 10.65 3.42 5.72
C PHE A 86 9.55 2.37 5.68
N HIS A 87 9.96 1.11 5.83
CA HIS A 87 9.07 -0.02 6.07
C HIS A 87 8.56 0.02 7.52
N PRO A 88 7.44 -0.67 7.83
CA PRO A 88 6.93 -0.75 9.19
C PRO A 88 7.91 -1.31 10.24
N ASN A 89 8.90 -2.11 9.80
CA ASN A 89 9.97 -2.63 10.66
C ASN A 89 11.11 -1.62 10.91
N GLY A 90 11.01 -0.39 10.38
CA GLY A 90 12.02 0.66 10.47
C GLY A 90 13.16 0.54 9.45
N ALA A 91 13.19 -0.51 8.62
CA ALA A 91 14.15 -0.63 7.53
C ALA A 91 13.86 0.40 6.44
N LYS A 92 14.90 0.83 5.72
CA LYS A 92 14.77 1.75 4.60
C LYS A 92 13.95 1.12 3.48
N ALA A 93 12.89 1.78 3.03
CA ALA A 93 12.00 1.31 1.96
C ALA A 93 12.30 1.97 0.61
N SER A 94 12.60 3.26 0.61
CA SER A 94 12.87 3.99 -0.63
C SER A 94 13.77 5.20 -0.38
N GLN A 95 14.41 5.67 -1.45
CA GLN A 95 15.18 6.90 -1.46
C GLN A 95 15.08 7.56 -2.84
N VAL A 96 14.90 8.87 -2.82
CA VAL A 96 14.93 9.73 -4.01
C VAL A 96 15.38 11.13 -3.61
N HIS A 97 16.00 11.86 -4.52
CA HIS A 97 16.29 13.27 -4.34
C HIS A 97 15.18 14.12 -4.96
N PHE A 98 14.83 15.22 -4.32
CA PHE A 98 13.84 16.18 -4.83
C PHE A 98 14.50 17.53 -5.07
N GLN A 99 14.06 18.20 -6.13
CA GLN A 99 14.31 19.60 -6.40
C GLN A 99 12.97 20.27 -6.67
N ASP A 100 12.57 21.20 -5.79
CA ASP A 100 11.31 21.96 -5.90
C ASP A 100 10.08 21.09 -6.18
N ASP A 101 9.91 20.07 -5.34
CA ASP A 101 8.83 19.07 -5.39
C ASP A 101 8.89 18.08 -6.56
N GLN A 102 9.91 18.16 -7.43
CA GLN A 102 10.15 17.22 -8.52
C GLN A 102 11.22 16.19 -8.15
N PRO A 103 10.98 14.87 -8.30
CA PRO A 103 12.04 13.89 -8.12
C PRO A 103 13.12 14.05 -9.19
N GLU A 104 14.38 13.94 -8.78
CA GLU A 104 15.56 14.16 -9.59
C GLU A 104 16.64 13.11 -9.25
N GLY A 105 17.33 12.60 -10.25
CA GLY A 105 18.41 11.62 -10.09
C GLY A 105 17.93 10.22 -9.68
N VAL A 106 18.79 9.50 -8.96
CA VAL A 106 18.62 8.07 -8.71
C VAL A 106 17.49 7.79 -7.71
N TYR A 107 16.54 6.97 -8.13
CA TYR A 107 15.56 6.32 -7.29
C TYR A 107 16.01 4.91 -6.94
N VAL A 108 15.90 4.54 -5.66
CA VAL A 108 16.09 3.16 -5.22
C VAL A 108 15.01 2.79 -4.22
N ALA A 109 14.42 1.61 -4.38
CA ALA A 109 13.57 0.97 -3.40
C ALA A 109 14.19 -0.34 -2.93
N TRP A 110 13.90 -0.70 -1.68
CA TRP A 110 14.39 -1.91 -1.04
C TRP A 110 13.23 -2.71 -0.46
N TYR A 111 13.43 -4.01 -0.38
CA TYR A 111 12.61 -4.89 0.45
C TYR A 111 12.92 -4.68 1.94
N GLU A 112 12.05 -5.21 2.80
CA GLU A 112 12.18 -5.15 4.26
C GLU A 112 13.48 -5.77 4.80
N ASP A 113 14.10 -6.67 4.02
CA ASP A 113 15.40 -7.30 4.32
C ASP A 113 16.61 -6.50 3.80
N GLY A 114 16.37 -5.32 3.21
CA GLY A 114 17.40 -4.43 2.68
C GLY A 114 17.91 -4.78 1.29
N LYS A 115 17.41 -5.83 0.63
CA LYS A 115 17.75 -6.10 -0.78
C LYS A 115 17.08 -5.09 -1.70
N VAL A 116 17.75 -4.70 -2.78
CA VAL A 116 17.17 -3.80 -3.80
C VAL A 116 15.95 -4.47 -4.43
N GLN A 117 14.83 -3.76 -4.40
CA GLN A 117 13.57 -4.13 -5.03
C GLN A 117 13.40 -3.44 -6.38
N GLU A 118 13.79 -2.17 -6.47
CA GLU A 118 13.63 -1.37 -7.67
C GLU A 118 14.71 -0.30 -7.73
N ARG A 119 15.14 0.04 -8.95
CA ARG A 119 16.06 1.13 -9.21
C ARG A 119 15.77 1.75 -10.56
N GLY A 120 15.89 3.07 -10.62
CA GLY A 120 15.76 3.85 -11.84
C GLY A 120 16.25 5.28 -11.62
N GLU A 121 15.98 6.13 -12.60
CA GLU A 121 16.35 7.54 -12.56
C GLU A 121 15.14 8.41 -12.92
N TYR A 122 15.09 9.57 -12.27
CA TYR A 122 14.19 10.66 -12.58
C TYR A 122 14.97 11.85 -13.11
N HIS A 123 14.33 12.63 -13.97
CA HIS A 123 14.81 13.93 -14.42
C HIS A 123 13.60 14.84 -14.59
N HIS A 124 13.60 15.99 -13.90
CA HIS A 124 12.46 16.93 -13.84
C HIS A 124 11.13 16.26 -13.50
N GLY A 125 11.18 15.33 -12.55
CA GLY A 125 10.01 14.63 -12.07
C GLY A 125 9.54 13.44 -12.91
N GLU A 126 10.14 13.22 -14.08
CA GLU A 126 9.76 12.15 -15.01
C GLU A 126 10.76 11.01 -14.97
N ARG A 127 10.29 9.76 -15.10
CA ARG A 127 11.19 8.61 -15.22
C ARG A 127 11.98 8.67 -16.51
N THR A 128 13.28 8.41 -16.40
CA THR A 128 14.21 8.38 -17.52
C THR A 128 15.19 7.20 -17.39
N GLY A 129 15.82 6.84 -18.50
CA GLY A 129 16.86 5.83 -18.54
C GLY A 129 16.35 4.43 -18.20
N ARG A 130 17.27 3.59 -17.71
CA ARG A 130 16.99 2.17 -17.44
C ARG A 130 16.34 1.99 -16.08
N TRP A 131 15.22 1.28 -16.09
CA TRP A 131 14.53 0.85 -14.88
C TRP A 131 14.67 -0.66 -14.69
N LEU A 132 14.82 -1.06 -13.43
CA LEU A 132 15.03 -2.44 -13.00
C LEU A 132 14.17 -2.71 -11.77
N SER A 133 13.34 -3.75 -11.84
CA SER A 133 12.71 -4.37 -10.67
C SER A 133 13.31 -5.76 -10.45
N VAL A 134 13.43 -6.14 -9.19
CA VAL A 134 14.02 -7.40 -8.73
C VAL A 134 12.99 -8.11 -7.85
N HIS A 135 12.95 -9.44 -7.89
CA HIS A 135 12.18 -10.30 -6.99
C HIS A 135 12.84 -10.38 -5.60
N ARG A 136 12.09 -10.82 -4.58
CA ARG A 136 12.63 -10.99 -3.21
C ARG A 136 13.81 -11.98 -3.12
N ASN A 137 13.91 -12.91 -4.08
CA ASN A 137 15.02 -13.85 -4.19
C ASN A 137 16.26 -13.27 -4.90
N GLY A 138 16.23 -11.99 -5.29
CA GLY A 138 17.34 -11.29 -5.94
C GLY A 138 17.39 -11.46 -7.47
N GLN A 139 16.51 -12.29 -8.06
CA GLN A 139 16.45 -12.42 -9.50
C GLN A 139 15.72 -11.23 -10.13
N ARG A 140 16.08 -10.89 -11.37
CA ARG A 140 15.43 -9.81 -12.11
C ARG A 140 13.94 -10.11 -12.25
N ARG A 141 13.07 -9.14 -11.96
CA ARG A 141 11.62 -9.20 -12.20
C ARG A 141 11.23 -8.50 -13.48
N SER A 142 11.78 -7.31 -13.72
CA SER A 142 11.56 -6.58 -14.97
C SER A 142 12.71 -5.63 -15.28
N THR A 143 12.90 -5.30 -16.55
CA THR A 143 13.79 -4.22 -16.96
C THR A 143 13.35 -3.64 -18.31
N GLY A 144 13.58 -2.35 -18.48
CA GLY A 144 13.30 -1.62 -19.71
C GLY A 144 13.75 -0.16 -19.56
N ASN A 145 13.47 0.66 -20.57
CA ASN A 145 13.83 2.07 -20.54
C ASN A 145 12.57 2.95 -20.50
N TYR A 146 12.69 4.10 -19.85
CA TYR A 146 11.73 5.20 -19.92
C TYR A 146 12.34 6.41 -20.63
N VAL A 147 11.52 7.15 -21.35
CA VAL A 147 11.79 8.51 -21.82
C VAL A 147 10.58 9.35 -21.45
N SER A 148 10.76 10.32 -20.55
CA SER A 148 9.68 11.19 -20.05
C SER A 148 8.44 10.40 -19.61
N ASP A 149 8.63 9.49 -18.65
CA ASP A 149 7.63 8.56 -18.11
C ASP A 149 7.02 7.55 -19.09
N ARG A 150 7.38 7.59 -20.38
CA ARG A 150 6.88 6.66 -21.39
C ARG A 150 7.81 5.46 -21.50
N PRO A 151 7.30 4.22 -21.31
CA PRO A 151 8.10 3.03 -21.54
C PRO A 151 8.49 2.95 -23.02
N THR A 152 9.77 2.82 -23.31
CA THR A 152 10.32 2.82 -24.68
C THR A 152 11.19 1.60 -24.94
N GLY A 153 11.30 1.25 -26.23
CA GLY A 153 12.06 0.11 -26.69
C GLY A 153 11.45 -1.21 -26.23
N GLU A 154 12.30 -2.10 -25.73
CA GLU A 154 11.93 -3.42 -25.28
C GLU A 154 11.89 -3.50 -23.75
N TRP A 155 10.77 -3.98 -23.23
CA TRP A 155 10.56 -4.33 -21.85
C TRP A 155 10.58 -5.84 -21.68
N ARG A 156 11.35 -6.32 -20.70
CA ARG A 156 11.45 -7.74 -20.37
C ARG A 156 10.98 -8.00 -18.96
N TYR A 157 10.21 -9.06 -18.79
CA TYR A 157 9.65 -9.50 -17.52
C TYR A 157 10.02 -10.97 -17.30
N TYR A 158 10.26 -11.34 -16.05
CA TYR A 158 10.80 -12.64 -15.70
C TYR A 158 10.06 -13.21 -14.50
N TYR A 159 9.91 -14.53 -14.48
CA TYR A 159 9.48 -15.28 -13.32
C TYR A 159 10.54 -15.20 -12.20
N SER A 160 10.14 -15.55 -10.98
CA SER A 160 11.09 -15.67 -9.86
C SER A 160 12.07 -16.82 -10.06
N SER A 161 11.81 -17.75 -10.98
CA SER A 161 12.77 -18.77 -11.46
C SER A 161 13.83 -18.21 -12.39
N GLY A 162 13.64 -17.00 -12.93
CA GLY A 162 14.56 -16.31 -13.83
C GLY A 162 14.24 -16.54 -15.29
N GLN A 163 13.28 -17.42 -15.58
CA GLN A 163 12.79 -17.62 -16.93
C GLN A 163 12.03 -16.39 -17.45
N PRO A 164 12.09 -16.10 -18.77
CA PRO A 164 11.28 -15.06 -19.38
C PRO A 164 9.79 -15.32 -19.16
N ALA A 165 9.04 -14.32 -18.71
CA ALA A 165 7.58 -14.36 -18.56
C ALA A 165 6.89 -13.54 -19.66
N ALA A 166 7.50 -12.41 -20.03
CA ALA A 166 7.00 -11.59 -21.11
C ALA A 166 8.09 -10.72 -21.75
N VAL A 167 7.85 -10.36 -23.01
CA VAL A 167 8.57 -9.30 -23.71
C VAL A 167 7.53 -8.37 -24.34
N GLU A 168 7.65 -7.08 -24.06
CA GLU A 168 6.84 -6.04 -24.66
C GLU A 168 7.72 -5.12 -25.51
N VAL A 169 7.38 -4.96 -26.78
CA VAL A 169 8.14 -4.11 -27.71
C VAL A 169 7.29 -2.93 -28.13
N SER A 170 7.75 -1.72 -27.81
CA SER A 170 7.14 -0.47 -28.28
C SER A 170 7.25 -0.36 -29.80
N ARG A 171 6.14 -0.05 -30.46
CA ARG A 171 6.06 0.10 -31.92
C ARG A 171 5.55 1.50 -32.27
N PRO A 172 6.26 2.27 -33.11
CA PRO A 172 5.73 3.55 -33.60
C PRO A 172 4.38 3.34 -34.29
N SER A 173 3.37 4.11 -33.90
CA SER A 173 2.05 4.15 -34.53
C SER A 173 1.27 2.81 -34.55
N GLN A 174 1.63 1.86 -33.68
CA GLN A 174 0.91 0.59 -33.47
C GLN A 174 0.85 0.27 -31.98
N PRO A 175 -0.12 -0.57 -31.55
CA PRO A 175 -0.07 -1.14 -30.21
C PRO A 175 1.24 -1.88 -29.98
N ASN A 176 1.76 -1.80 -28.74
CA ASN A 176 2.94 -2.56 -28.35
C ASN A 176 2.73 -4.05 -28.59
N ALA A 177 3.76 -4.73 -29.10
CA ALA A 177 3.70 -6.17 -29.25
C ALA A 177 4.07 -6.83 -27.92
N LEU A 178 3.08 -7.48 -27.30
CA LEU A 178 3.26 -8.25 -26.06
C LEU A 178 3.34 -9.74 -26.40
N THR A 179 4.48 -10.34 -26.09
CA THR A 179 4.69 -11.80 -26.15
C THR A 179 4.79 -12.34 -24.74
N LEU A 180 4.01 -13.36 -24.42
CA LEU A 180 4.03 -14.04 -23.12
C LEU A 180 4.63 -15.45 -23.26
N TYR A 181 5.28 -15.90 -22.19
CA TYR A 181 5.92 -17.21 -22.10
C TYR A 181 5.44 -17.89 -20.82
N ASN A 182 5.25 -19.20 -20.86
CA ASN A 182 4.99 -20.03 -19.70
C ASN A 182 6.29 -20.26 -18.91
N GLU A 183 6.16 -20.76 -17.68
CA GLU A 183 7.31 -21.02 -16.79
C GLU A 183 8.15 -22.25 -17.19
N ASP A 184 7.73 -22.99 -18.23
CA ASP A 184 8.55 -24.01 -18.89
C ASP A 184 9.34 -23.46 -20.10
N GLY A 185 9.18 -22.17 -20.41
CA GLY A 185 9.79 -21.49 -21.54
C GLY A 185 9.00 -21.58 -22.85
N SER A 186 7.90 -22.34 -22.89
CA SER A 186 7.00 -22.37 -24.05
C SER A 186 6.30 -21.03 -24.26
N ARG A 187 5.87 -20.74 -25.49
CA ARG A 187 5.05 -19.55 -25.76
C ARG A 187 3.66 -19.75 -25.17
N PHE A 188 3.09 -18.67 -24.62
CA PHE A 188 1.71 -18.69 -24.15
C PHE A 188 0.76 -18.57 -25.35
N ASP A 189 -0.11 -19.55 -25.51
CA ASP A 189 -1.02 -19.66 -26.68
C ASP A 189 -2.32 -18.85 -26.51
N GLY A 190 -2.57 -18.27 -25.33
CA GLY A 190 -3.77 -17.49 -25.06
C GLY A 190 -3.67 -16.01 -25.46
N LEU A 191 -4.78 -15.28 -25.29
CA LEU A 191 -4.79 -13.83 -25.50
C LEU A 191 -3.83 -13.14 -24.52
N PRO A 192 -2.81 -12.41 -25.01
CA PRO A 192 -1.84 -11.78 -24.13
C PRO A 192 -2.47 -10.61 -23.38
N GLN A 193 -2.44 -10.68 -22.05
CA GLN A 193 -2.95 -9.62 -21.17
C GLN A 193 -1.83 -9.09 -20.27
N ARG A 194 -1.66 -7.76 -20.24
CA ARG A 194 -0.69 -7.10 -19.35
C ARG A 194 -1.01 -7.34 -17.88
N ARG A 195 -2.29 -7.42 -17.53
CA ARG A 195 -2.77 -7.58 -16.16
C ARG A 195 -3.97 -8.52 -16.13
N GLN A 196 -3.90 -9.52 -15.28
CA GLN A 196 -4.95 -10.49 -15.00
C GLN A 196 -5.23 -10.44 -13.51
N ALA A 197 -6.47 -10.15 -13.12
CA ALA A 197 -6.86 -10.19 -11.72
C ALA A 197 -6.82 -11.63 -11.18
N PRO A 198 -6.54 -11.84 -9.89
CA PRO A 198 -6.78 -13.12 -9.26
C PRO A 198 -8.25 -13.49 -9.35
N GLU A 199 -8.53 -14.79 -9.49
CA GLU A 199 -9.88 -15.30 -9.65
C GLU A 199 -10.22 -16.25 -8.50
N PHE A 200 -11.33 -15.99 -7.82
CA PHE A 200 -11.86 -16.90 -6.81
C PHE A 200 -12.36 -18.19 -7.46
N PRO A 201 -12.23 -19.37 -6.85
CA PRO A 201 -12.81 -20.60 -7.39
C PRO A 201 -14.33 -20.46 -7.61
N GLY A 202 -14.78 -20.49 -8.86
CA GLY A 202 -16.19 -20.26 -9.24
C GLY A 202 -16.54 -18.80 -9.51
N GLY A 203 -15.57 -17.89 -9.57
CA GLY A 203 -15.75 -16.48 -9.91
C GLY A 203 -16.30 -15.61 -8.78
N GLU A 204 -16.66 -14.38 -9.12
CA GLU A 204 -17.10 -13.36 -8.15
C GLU A 204 -18.40 -13.74 -7.43
N VAL A 205 -19.35 -14.36 -8.13
CA VAL A 205 -20.61 -14.83 -7.53
C VAL A 205 -20.33 -15.87 -6.44
N ALA A 206 -19.47 -16.85 -6.72
CA ALA A 206 -19.09 -17.87 -5.74
C ALA A 206 -18.35 -17.28 -4.54
N LEU A 207 -17.53 -16.24 -4.74
CA LEU A 207 -16.88 -15.51 -3.65
C LEU A 207 -17.92 -14.89 -2.71
N LEU A 208 -18.87 -14.15 -3.27
CA LEU A 208 -19.93 -13.54 -2.48
C LEU A 208 -20.72 -14.61 -1.73
N GLU A 209 -21.17 -15.65 -2.41
CA GLU A 209 -21.90 -16.76 -1.79
C GLU A 209 -21.11 -17.42 -0.66
N TYR A 210 -19.82 -17.66 -0.86
CA TYR A 210 -18.94 -18.18 0.17
C TYR A 210 -18.97 -17.28 1.40
N LEU A 211 -18.76 -15.97 1.22
CA LEU A 211 -18.80 -15.01 2.32
C LEU A 211 -20.15 -15.03 3.04
N ALA A 212 -21.27 -14.99 2.33
CA ALA A 212 -22.60 -15.01 2.98
C ALA A 212 -22.88 -16.31 3.74
N ARG A 213 -22.49 -17.46 3.19
CA ARG A 213 -22.72 -18.76 3.83
C ARG A 213 -21.83 -18.97 5.06
N HIS A 214 -20.62 -18.42 5.05
CA HIS A 214 -19.62 -18.63 6.11
C HIS A 214 -19.56 -17.47 7.11
N THR A 215 -20.31 -16.39 6.93
CA THR A 215 -20.39 -15.28 7.88
C THR A 215 -21.38 -15.59 9.00
N ASN A 216 -20.89 -15.59 10.23
CA ASN A 216 -21.66 -15.80 11.45
C ASN A 216 -22.04 -14.46 12.07
N TYR A 217 -23.29 -14.02 11.93
CA TYR A 217 -23.74 -12.77 12.56
C TYR A 217 -23.65 -12.86 14.11
N PRO A 218 -22.74 -12.12 14.78
CA PRO A 218 -22.49 -12.28 16.21
C PRO A 218 -23.74 -12.04 17.06
N ARG A 219 -23.91 -12.85 18.12
CA ARG A 219 -25.11 -12.78 18.97
C ARG A 219 -25.30 -11.42 19.64
N GLU A 220 -24.20 -10.79 20.05
CA GLU A 220 -24.24 -9.47 20.72
C GLU A 220 -24.64 -8.37 19.76
N ALA A 221 -24.03 -8.30 18.57
CA ALA A 221 -24.48 -7.40 17.49
C ALA A 221 -25.96 -7.62 17.14
N ARG A 222 -26.43 -8.87 17.08
CA ARG A 222 -27.85 -9.21 16.83
C ARG A 222 -28.79 -8.69 17.92
N ARG A 223 -28.44 -8.90 19.19
CA ARG A 223 -29.23 -8.43 20.34
C ARG A 223 -29.35 -6.91 20.37
N LYS A 224 -28.29 -6.22 19.97
CA LYS A 224 -28.23 -4.75 19.90
C LYS A 224 -28.83 -4.17 18.62
N GLY A 225 -29.31 -5.00 17.69
CA GLY A 225 -29.86 -4.55 16.41
C GLY A 225 -28.82 -3.90 15.48
N ILE A 226 -27.53 -4.18 15.68
CA ILE A 226 -26.43 -3.60 14.90
C ILE A 226 -26.41 -4.24 13.53
N THR A 227 -26.78 -3.49 12.49
CA THR A 227 -26.84 -3.96 11.10
C THR A 227 -26.02 -3.06 10.19
N GLY A 228 -25.43 -3.64 9.13
CA GLY A 228 -24.63 -2.87 8.19
C GLY A 228 -23.56 -3.68 7.48
N LYS A 229 -22.52 -2.97 7.01
CA LYS A 229 -21.38 -3.52 6.28
C LYS A 229 -20.08 -3.22 7.01
N VAL A 230 -19.23 -4.23 7.13
CA VAL A 230 -17.82 -4.09 7.50
C VAL A 230 -16.98 -4.17 6.22
N TYR A 231 -16.12 -3.18 5.97
CA TYR A 231 -15.22 -3.20 4.81
C TYR A 231 -13.87 -3.77 5.21
N VAL A 232 -13.48 -4.87 4.56
CA VAL A 232 -12.25 -5.60 4.85
C VAL A 232 -11.32 -5.54 3.65
N SER A 233 -10.11 -5.04 3.87
CA SER A 233 -8.99 -5.13 2.93
C SER A 233 -8.26 -6.46 3.11
N TYR A 234 -7.88 -7.10 2.01
CA TYR A 234 -7.08 -8.32 2.00
C TYR A 234 -6.22 -8.40 0.74
N THR A 235 -5.12 -9.14 0.83
CA THR A 235 -4.19 -9.35 -0.29
C THR A 235 -4.25 -10.81 -0.73
N VAL A 236 -4.48 -11.01 -2.02
CA VAL A 236 -4.26 -12.31 -2.68
C VAL A 236 -2.80 -12.37 -3.12
N GLY A 237 -2.04 -13.28 -2.53
CA GLY A 237 -0.61 -13.44 -2.79
C GLY A 237 -0.29 -14.00 -4.17
N GLU A 238 1.00 -14.06 -4.50
CA GLU A 238 1.53 -14.68 -5.73
C GLU A 238 1.20 -16.18 -5.82
N ASP A 239 1.00 -16.83 -4.67
CA ASP A 239 0.53 -18.20 -4.58
C ASP A 239 -1.01 -18.29 -4.62
N GLY A 240 -1.75 -17.18 -4.59
CA GLY A 240 -3.21 -17.17 -4.55
C GLY A 240 -3.81 -17.34 -3.15
N ARG A 241 -3.00 -17.42 -2.09
CA ARG A 241 -3.52 -17.44 -0.71
C ARG A 241 -3.87 -16.03 -0.26
N VAL A 242 -4.88 -15.94 0.61
CA VAL A 242 -5.28 -14.68 1.22
C VAL A 242 -4.42 -14.37 2.44
N GLY A 243 -3.93 -13.14 2.53
CA GLY A 243 -3.14 -12.60 3.63
C GLY A 243 -3.42 -11.11 3.86
N GLN A 244 -2.70 -10.51 4.82
CA GLN A 244 -2.77 -9.08 5.15
C GLN A 244 -4.20 -8.56 5.40
N VAL A 245 -5.05 -9.37 6.05
CA VAL A 245 -6.46 -9.04 6.28
C VAL A 245 -6.62 -7.94 7.33
N ARG A 246 -7.23 -6.80 6.95
CA ARG A 246 -7.39 -5.60 7.79
C ARG A 246 -8.80 -5.04 7.64
N VAL A 247 -9.42 -4.60 8.74
CA VAL A 247 -10.68 -3.86 8.68
C VAL A 247 -10.35 -2.41 8.36
N LEU A 248 -10.90 -1.89 7.27
CA LEU A 248 -10.78 -0.48 6.91
C LEU A 248 -11.89 0.35 7.57
N ARG A 249 -13.11 -0.18 7.56
CA ARG A 249 -14.26 0.46 8.18
C ARG A 249 -15.10 -0.59 8.89
N GLY A 250 -15.06 -0.53 10.20
CA GLY A 250 -15.79 -1.43 11.10
C GLY A 250 -17.24 -1.03 11.32
N LEU A 251 -17.95 -1.89 12.05
CA LEU A 251 -19.31 -1.64 12.53
C LEU A 251 -19.39 -1.79 14.05
N SER A 252 -18.81 -2.87 14.59
CA SER A 252 -18.66 -3.13 16.01
C SER A 252 -17.51 -4.11 16.23
N PRO A 253 -16.86 -4.14 17.42
CA PRO A 253 -15.71 -5.01 17.65
C PRO A 253 -15.97 -6.50 17.33
N ASP A 254 -17.16 -7.00 17.66
CA ASP A 254 -17.56 -8.39 17.40
C ASP A 254 -17.81 -8.68 15.91
N THR A 255 -18.39 -7.73 15.16
CA THR A 255 -18.58 -7.89 13.70
C THR A 255 -17.27 -7.75 12.94
N ASP A 256 -16.35 -6.90 13.41
CA ASP A 256 -15.02 -6.73 12.84
C ASP A 256 -14.18 -8.00 12.99
N ILE A 257 -14.22 -8.65 14.16
CA ILE A 257 -13.56 -9.94 14.39
C ILE A 257 -14.08 -11.00 13.41
N GLU A 258 -15.41 -11.10 13.27
CA GLU A 258 -16.01 -12.08 12.36
C GLU A 258 -15.67 -11.77 10.89
N ALA A 259 -15.73 -10.50 10.49
CA ALA A 259 -15.42 -10.08 9.13
C ALA A 259 -13.96 -10.42 8.75
N LYS A 260 -13.01 -10.21 9.67
CA LYS A 260 -11.62 -10.64 9.47
C LYS A 260 -11.51 -12.16 9.37
N ARG A 261 -12.20 -12.90 10.24
CA ARG A 261 -12.16 -14.37 10.27
C ARG A 261 -12.67 -14.97 8.95
N VAL A 262 -13.82 -14.51 8.45
CA VAL A 262 -14.41 -15.07 7.22
C VAL A 262 -13.53 -14.77 5.99
N VAL A 263 -12.98 -13.56 5.88
CA VAL A 263 -12.07 -13.20 4.79
C VAL A 263 -10.75 -13.98 4.88
N ALA A 264 -10.19 -14.15 6.09
CA ALA A 264 -9.00 -14.97 6.29
C ALA A 264 -9.24 -16.47 5.98
N SER A 265 -10.49 -16.92 5.99
CA SER A 265 -10.86 -18.31 5.65
C SER A 265 -11.10 -18.55 4.17
N LEU A 266 -10.91 -17.55 3.30
CA LEU A 266 -11.14 -17.69 1.87
C LEU A 266 -10.23 -18.79 1.27
N PRO A 267 -10.78 -19.66 0.41
CA PRO A 267 -10.01 -20.59 -0.38
C PRO A 267 -8.91 -19.93 -1.22
N ARG A 268 -7.97 -20.75 -1.67
CA ARG A 268 -6.91 -20.33 -2.59
C ARG A 268 -7.50 -19.89 -3.93
N PHE A 269 -7.14 -18.70 -4.37
CA PHE A 269 -7.49 -18.11 -5.66
C PHE A 269 -6.58 -18.67 -6.77
N ARG A 270 -7.04 -18.60 -8.02
CA ARG A 270 -6.10 -18.53 -9.14
C ARG A 270 -5.34 -17.21 -9.00
N PRO A 271 -4.00 -17.22 -8.88
CA PRO A 271 -3.24 -16.01 -8.62
C PRO A 271 -3.38 -15.01 -9.77
N GLY A 272 -3.36 -13.73 -9.41
CA GLY A 272 -3.29 -12.65 -10.39
C GLY A 272 -1.90 -12.57 -11.02
N ARG A 273 -1.83 -11.97 -12.20
CA ARG A 273 -0.60 -11.88 -12.98
C ARG A 273 -0.44 -10.48 -13.58
N GLU A 274 0.79 -10.02 -13.63
CA GLU A 274 1.20 -8.87 -14.44
C GLU A 274 2.34 -9.29 -15.35
N TYR A 275 2.18 -9.09 -16.66
CA TYR A 275 3.12 -9.57 -17.68
C TYR A 275 3.47 -11.06 -17.51
N ASN A 276 2.43 -11.86 -17.26
CA ASN A 276 2.47 -13.30 -16.91
C ASN A 276 3.21 -13.68 -15.61
N VAL A 277 3.78 -12.72 -14.88
CA VAL A 277 4.43 -12.93 -13.58
C VAL A 277 3.35 -12.94 -12.48
N PRO A 278 3.24 -14.00 -11.66
CA PRO A 278 2.38 -14.00 -10.48
C PRO A 278 2.68 -12.78 -9.61
N THR A 279 1.66 -12.00 -9.29
CA THR A 279 1.81 -10.73 -8.58
C THR A 279 0.71 -10.64 -7.54
N SER A 280 1.01 -10.06 -6.37
CA SER A 280 0.02 -9.90 -5.31
C SER A 280 -0.94 -8.76 -5.60
N PHE A 281 -2.22 -8.94 -5.29
CA PHE A 281 -3.25 -7.91 -5.49
C PHE A 281 -4.03 -7.68 -4.19
N THR A 282 -4.24 -6.42 -3.84
CA THR A 282 -5.03 -6.04 -2.66
C THR A 282 -6.43 -5.60 -3.10
N TYR A 283 -7.43 -6.13 -2.41
CA TYR A 283 -8.85 -5.89 -2.65
C TYR A 283 -9.55 -5.46 -1.36
N THR A 284 -10.68 -4.80 -1.53
CA THR A 284 -11.61 -4.50 -0.43
C THR A 284 -12.94 -5.18 -0.72
N VAL A 285 -13.45 -5.94 0.26
CA VAL A 285 -14.75 -6.61 0.17
C VAL A 285 -15.68 -6.19 1.31
N PRO A 286 -16.97 -5.94 1.04
CA PRO A 286 -17.95 -5.71 2.09
C PRO A 286 -18.47 -7.03 2.67
N ILE A 287 -18.45 -7.15 4.00
CA ILE A 287 -19.10 -8.22 4.76
C ILE A 287 -20.39 -7.69 5.38
N TYR A 288 -21.51 -8.36 5.10
CA TYR A 288 -22.84 -7.90 5.48
C TYR A 288 -23.30 -8.57 6.78
N PHE A 289 -23.77 -7.75 7.73
CA PHE A 289 -24.38 -8.20 8.98
C PHE A 289 -25.81 -7.70 9.04
N ALA A 290 -26.77 -8.60 8.81
CA ALA A 290 -28.19 -8.31 8.94
C ALA A 290 -28.97 -9.60 9.28
N PRO A 291 -30.12 -9.49 9.97
CA PRO A 291 -31.02 -10.61 10.16
C PRO A 291 -31.46 -11.14 8.81
N GLN A 292 -31.41 -12.46 8.61
CA GLN A 292 -31.92 -13.13 7.41
C GLN A 292 -31.28 -12.67 6.08
N PHE A 293 -30.04 -12.18 6.13
CA PHE A 293 -29.29 -11.77 4.93
C PHE A 293 -29.17 -12.90 3.91
N SER A 294 -29.47 -12.60 2.66
CA SER A 294 -29.20 -13.44 1.50
C SER A 294 -28.77 -12.53 0.34
N LEU A 295 -27.77 -12.98 -0.42
CA LEU A 295 -27.17 -12.20 -1.51
C LEU A 295 -28.11 -11.97 -2.69
N PHE A 296 -29.02 -12.92 -2.95
CA PHE A 296 -29.86 -12.95 -4.15
C PHE A 296 -31.37 -13.00 -3.87
N GLY A 297 -31.76 -12.90 -2.60
CA GLY A 297 -33.15 -12.88 -2.18
C GLY A 297 -33.21 -12.17 -0.84
N GLY A 298 -34.20 -11.31 -0.65
CA GLY A 298 -34.46 -10.64 0.63
C GLY A 298 -34.64 -11.62 1.81
N PRO A 299 -35.14 -11.15 2.96
CA PRO A 299 -35.14 -11.91 4.22
C PRO A 299 -35.58 -13.37 4.03
N LYS A 300 -34.69 -14.31 4.37
CA LYS A 300 -34.99 -15.74 4.49
C LYS A 300 -36.25 -15.91 5.35
N PRO A 301 -37.35 -16.49 4.83
CA PRO A 301 -38.59 -16.63 5.58
C PRO A 301 -38.32 -17.40 6.88
N PRO A 302 -39.06 -17.08 7.97
CA PRO A 302 -38.90 -17.78 9.24
C PRO A 302 -39.05 -19.29 9.02
N PRO A 303 -38.29 -20.12 9.75
CA PRO A 303 -38.38 -21.57 9.62
C PRO A 303 -39.82 -21.99 9.84
N SER A 304 -40.38 -22.76 8.92
CA SER A 304 -41.68 -23.38 9.10
C SER A 304 -41.63 -24.24 10.37
N PRO A 305 -42.60 -24.12 11.29
CA PRO A 305 -42.61 -24.94 12.49
C PRO A 305 -42.60 -26.44 12.11
N PRO A 306 -41.98 -27.31 12.92
CA PRO A 306 -41.95 -28.75 12.66
C PRO A 306 -43.38 -29.28 12.44
N VAL A 307 -43.54 -30.15 11.45
CA VAL A 307 -44.83 -30.75 11.06
C VAL A 307 -45.47 -31.56 12.20
N GLU A 308 -44.73 -31.87 13.26
CA GLU A 308 -45.18 -32.65 14.42
C GLU A 308 -46.00 -31.87 15.46
N ALA A 309 -46.23 -30.56 15.28
CA ALA A 309 -47.09 -29.76 16.17
C ALA A 309 -48.55 -29.62 15.70
N ARG A 310 -49.06 -30.56 14.89
CA ARG A 310 -50.52 -30.73 14.72
C ARG A 310 -50.99 -31.79 15.71
N ALA A 311 -51.39 -31.31 16.88
CA ALA A 311 -52.03 -32.09 17.91
C ALA A 311 -53.17 -32.94 17.33
N ASN A 312 -53.11 -34.25 17.59
CA ASN A 312 -54.29 -35.10 17.62
C ASN A 312 -55.18 -34.60 18.77
N TRP A 313 -56.36 -34.09 18.42
CA TRP A 313 -57.51 -33.97 19.31
C TRP A 313 -58.28 -35.28 19.27
#